data_AF-A0A1W1CNK9-F1
#
_entry.id   AF-A0A1W1CNK9-F1
#
_cell.length_a   1.000
_cell.length_b   1.000
_cell.length_c   1.000
_cell.angle_alpha   90.00
_cell.angle_beta   90.00
_cell.angle_gamma   90.00
#
_symmetry.space_group_name_H-M   'P 1'
#
loop_
_entity.id
_entity.type
_entity.pdbx_description
1 polymer ?
#
loop_
_entity_poly.entity_id
_entity_poly.type
_entity_poly.pdbx_seq_one_letter_code
_entity_poly.pdbx_strand_id
1 'polypeptide(L)'
;MMTQYNASIYETMDGCGIGIFTRLLLTHANNLDEAIQTFYDNPRCTGIAYHCADAHAKKAAVVETSAKMVTVRYPMGDNTRLWQANDSICYPGYQGYSGYNMVYDQQLVYELEDVSSIEKYLQSQKDPYNFIVPAPCRFERYDYLLNEHYGAINADIAIEIMTDRYDPYTKKIRPKIATSYTNNILATISAKYPQEVFTNGPNGEFKAGVANLWSLVSYPASGDFWLAIEDFPANQGNYHKFNLFSLLKIKSD
;
A
#
# COMPACT_ATOMS: atom_id res chain seq x y z
N MET A 1 -2.19 -6.41 -9.74
CA MET A 1 -1.48 -5.15 -9.44
C MET A 1 -2.28 -4.38 -8.41
N MET A 2 -1.62 -3.76 -7.42
CA MET A 2 -2.25 -2.91 -6.39
C MET A 2 -1.51 -1.59 -6.31
N THR A 3 -2.21 -0.48 -6.05
CA THR A 3 -1.63 0.87 -6.03
C THR A 3 -1.76 1.54 -4.69
N GLN A 4 -0.79 2.37 -4.35
CA GLN A 4 -0.79 3.16 -3.13
C GLN A 4 -0.21 4.54 -3.40
N TYR A 5 -0.90 5.58 -2.91
CA TYR A 5 -0.35 6.94 -2.99
C TYR A 5 0.96 7.00 -2.21
N ASN A 6 1.98 7.56 -2.88
CA ASN A 6 3.36 7.58 -2.43
C ASN A 6 3.96 8.93 -2.85
N ALA A 7 3.64 9.97 -2.09
CA ALA A 7 3.78 11.37 -2.51
C ALA A 7 5.19 11.74 -2.98
N SER A 8 5.32 12.81 -3.77
CA SER A 8 6.61 13.34 -4.21
C SER A 8 6.52 14.86 -4.37
N ILE A 9 7.64 15.58 -4.28
CA ILE A 9 7.70 17.01 -4.66
C ILE A 9 7.51 17.24 -6.18
N TYR A 10 7.49 16.19 -6.99
CA TYR A 10 7.42 16.28 -8.45
C TYR A 10 6.03 15.95 -9.01
N GLU A 11 4.95 16.30 -8.31
CA GLU A 11 3.59 16.16 -8.84
C GLU A 11 3.36 17.08 -10.05
N THR A 12 2.66 16.59 -11.07
CA THR A 12 2.32 17.37 -12.29
C THR A 12 0.99 16.93 -12.88
N MET A 13 0.35 17.81 -13.64
CA MET A 13 -0.83 17.48 -14.45
C MET A 13 -0.45 16.87 -15.81
N ASP A 14 0.83 16.96 -16.19
CA ASP A 14 1.33 16.42 -17.45
C ASP A 14 1.60 14.91 -17.32
N GLY A 15 0.95 14.09 -18.15
CA GLY A 15 1.17 12.65 -18.20
C GLY A 15 -0.09 11.82 -17.97
N CYS A 16 0.09 10.55 -17.64
CA CYS A 16 -1.02 9.65 -17.34
C CYS A 16 -1.31 9.62 -15.84
N GLY A 17 -2.57 9.85 -15.48
CA GLY A 17 -3.05 9.67 -14.12
C GLY A 17 -3.13 8.20 -13.72
N ILE A 18 -3.22 7.93 -12.41
CA ILE A 18 -3.21 6.58 -11.82
C ILE A 18 -4.19 5.62 -12.51
N GLY A 19 -5.44 6.02 -12.76
CA GLY A 19 -6.44 5.15 -13.38
C GLY A 19 -6.08 4.72 -14.81
N ILE A 20 -5.43 5.60 -15.58
CA ILE A 20 -4.96 5.29 -16.93
C ILE A 20 -3.77 4.33 -16.87
N PHE A 21 -2.80 4.58 -15.98
CA PHE A 21 -1.68 3.66 -15.76
C PHE A 21 -2.13 2.28 -15.31
N THR A 22 -3.02 2.23 -14.31
CA THR A 22 -3.62 0.98 -13.83
C THR A 22 -4.25 0.21 -14.98
N ARG A 23 -5.00 0.89 -15.86
CA ARG A 23 -5.59 0.25 -17.04
C ARG A 23 -4.53 -0.25 -18.03
N LEU A 24 -3.53 0.58 -18.37
CA LEU A 24 -2.45 0.19 -19.29
C LEU A 24 -1.78 -1.10 -18.81
N LEU A 25 -1.36 -1.15 -17.55
CA LEU A 25 -0.74 -2.32 -16.94
C LEU A 25 -1.66 -3.55 -17.00
N LEU A 26 -2.92 -3.42 -16.57
CA LEU A 26 -3.86 -4.55 -16.51
C LEU A 26 -4.27 -5.09 -17.88
N THR A 27 -4.05 -4.35 -18.97
CA THR A 27 -4.51 -4.72 -20.31
C THR A 27 -3.38 -5.00 -21.30
N HIS A 28 -2.15 -4.61 -21.00
CA HIS A 28 -1.02 -4.72 -21.94
C HIS A 28 0.20 -5.46 -21.38
N ALA A 29 0.33 -5.59 -20.04
CA ALA A 29 1.44 -6.33 -19.45
C ALA A 29 1.07 -7.80 -19.26
N ASN A 30 1.84 -8.70 -19.87
CA ASN A 30 1.67 -10.15 -19.74
C ASN A 30 2.56 -10.78 -18.67
N ASN A 31 3.62 -10.06 -18.27
CA ASN A 31 4.60 -10.49 -17.29
C ASN A 31 5.13 -9.29 -16.50
N LEU A 32 5.96 -9.57 -15.48
CA LEU A 32 6.50 -8.52 -14.61
C LEU A 32 7.39 -7.51 -15.35
N ASP A 33 8.19 -7.96 -16.32
CA ASP A 33 9.14 -7.09 -17.02
C ASP A 33 8.40 -6.10 -17.92
N GLU A 34 7.37 -6.55 -18.65
CA GLU A 34 6.46 -5.68 -19.42
C GLU A 34 5.70 -4.69 -18.53
N ALA A 35 5.25 -5.13 -17.35
CA ALA A 35 4.61 -4.24 -16.37
C ALA A 35 5.57 -3.14 -15.92
N ILE A 36 6.82 -3.48 -15.61
CA ILE A 36 7.86 -2.52 -15.22
C ILE A 36 8.16 -1.56 -16.37
N GLN A 37 8.33 -2.08 -17.59
CA GLN A 37 8.66 -1.27 -18.77
C GLN A 37 7.57 -0.24 -19.09
N THR A 38 6.30 -0.57 -18.85
CA THR A 38 5.16 0.36 -19.02
C THR A 38 5.37 1.68 -18.23
N PHE A 39 5.97 1.63 -17.05
CA PHE A 39 6.26 2.84 -16.26
C PHE A 39 7.38 3.70 -16.85
N TYR A 40 8.37 3.09 -17.49
CA TYR A 40 9.45 3.80 -18.16
C TYR A 40 8.99 4.43 -19.48
N ASP A 41 8.10 3.74 -20.21
CA ASP A 41 7.67 4.14 -21.54
C ASP A 41 6.61 5.25 -21.54
N ASN A 42 5.93 5.48 -20.41
CA ASN A 42 4.81 6.41 -20.31
C ASN A 42 5.10 7.53 -19.29
N PRO A 43 4.67 8.77 -19.57
CA PRO A 43 4.81 9.88 -18.62
C PRO A 43 3.86 9.70 -17.42
N ARG A 44 4.35 9.92 -16.19
CA ARG A 44 3.55 9.84 -14.94
C ARG A 44 3.20 11.23 -14.42
N CYS A 45 2.03 11.35 -13.80
CA CYS A 45 1.61 12.59 -13.14
C CYS A 45 2.06 12.67 -11.69
N THR A 46 2.10 11.55 -10.97
CA THR A 46 2.06 11.55 -9.51
C THR A 46 2.88 10.45 -8.86
N GLY A 47 3.28 10.70 -7.61
CA GLY A 47 3.89 9.76 -6.68
C GLY A 47 3.00 8.56 -6.33
N ILE A 48 3.28 7.36 -6.87
CA ILE A 48 2.53 6.12 -6.59
C ILE A 48 3.49 4.93 -6.44
N ALA A 49 3.20 4.06 -5.48
CA ALA A 49 3.78 2.72 -5.39
C ALA A 49 2.83 1.68 -6.02
N TYR A 50 3.37 0.85 -6.91
CA TYR A 50 2.64 -0.21 -7.62
C TYR A 50 3.22 -1.57 -7.25
N HIS A 51 2.40 -2.41 -6.63
CA HIS A 51 2.73 -3.80 -6.37
C HIS A 51 2.40 -4.63 -7.60
N CYS A 52 3.43 -5.13 -8.27
CA CYS A 52 3.33 -5.96 -9.46
C CYS A 52 3.76 -7.38 -9.11
N ALA A 53 2.97 -8.37 -9.51
CA ALA A 53 3.25 -9.77 -9.27
C ALA A 53 2.91 -10.58 -10.51
N ASP A 54 3.84 -11.43 -10.91
CA ASP A 54 3.70 -12.43 -11.94
C ASP A 54 3.68 -13.81 -11.25
N ALA A 55 2.48 -14.38 -11.19
CA ALA A 55 2.27 -15.65 -10.51
C ALA A 55 2.83 -16.86 -11.27
N HIS A 56 2.90 -16.80 -12.60
CA HIS A 56 3.47 -17.88 -13.41
C HIS A 56 4.99 -17.94 -13.23
N ALA A 57 5.65 -16.78 -13.33
CA ALA A 57 7.10 -16.68 -13.12
C ALA A 57 7.49 -16.71 -11.63
N LYS A 58 6.52 -16.61 -10.71
CA LYS A 58 6.73 -16.45 -9.26
C LYS A 58 7.64 -15.27 -8.92
N LYS A 59 7.45 -14.15 -9.61
CA LYS A 59 8.20 -12.92 -9.41
C LYS A 59 7.28 -11.81 -8.92
N ALA A 60 7.82 -10.90 -8.12
CA ALA A 60 7.12 -9.70 -7.71
C ALA A 60 8.10 -8.53 -7.61
N ALA A 61 7.58 -7.33 -7.78
CA ALA A 61 8.29 -6.09 -7.56
C ALA A 61 7.33 -5.01 -7.06
N VAL A 62 7.88 -4.03 -6.34
CA VAL A 62 7.21 -2.76 -6.06
C VAL A 62 7.89 -1.73 -6.94
N VAL A 63 7.11 -1.12 -7.82
CA VAL A 63 7.55 0.00 -8.65
C VAL A 63 7.06 1.28 -7.98
N GLU A 64 7.98 2.10 -7.50
CA GLU A 64 7.66 3.42 -7.00
C GLU A 64 7.95 4.44 -8.11
N THR A 65 6.98 5.30 -8.41
CA THR A 65 7.10 6.30 -9.47
C THR A 65 6.78 7.67 -8.93
N SER A 66 7.48 8.69 -9.41
CA SER A 66 7.01 10.08 -9.46
C SER A 66 6.88 10.51 -10.92
N ALA A 67 6.52 11.77 -11.18
CA ALA A 67 6.55 12.30 -12.54
C ALA A 67 7.96 12.28 -13.17
N LYS A 68 9.01 12.32 -12.35
CA LYS A 68 10.40 12.34 -12.81
C LYS A 68 11.06 10.97 -12.79
N MET A 69 10.83 10.19 -11.74
CA MET A 69 11.58 8.95 -11.50
C MET A 69 10.70 7.71 -11.52
N VAL A 70 11.31 6.58 -11.88
CA VAL A 70 10.77 5.23 -11.74
C VAL A 70 11.85 4.40 -11.05
N THR A 71 11.49 3.81 -9.93
CA THR A 71 12.38 2.97 -9.11
C THR A 71 11.71 1.64 -8.84
N VAL A 72 12.51 0.57 -8.81
CA VAL A 72 12.00 -0.79 -8.66
C VAL A 72 12.69 -1.44 -7.48
N ARG A 73 11.89 -2.00 -6.58
CA ARG A 73 12.35 -2.83 -5.47
C ARG A 73 11.88 -4.26 -5.66
N TYR A 74 12.81 -5.19 -5.51
CA TYR A 74 12.56 -6.62 -5.53
C TYR A 74 12.64 -7.20 -4.11
N PRO A 75 12.07 -8.39 -3.85
CA PRO A 75 12.29 -9.10 -2.60
C PRO A 75 13.79 -9.29 -2.32
N MET A 76 14.19 -9.27 -1.06
CA MET A 76 15.57 -9.53 -0.67
C MET A 76 15.94 -11.00 -0.94
N GLY A 77 17.21 -11.28 -1.22
CA GLY A 77 17.64 -12.63 -1.66
C GLY A 77 17.37 -13.74 -0.64
N ASP A 78 17.36 -13.42 0.65
CA ASP A 78 17.09 -14.33 1.77
C ASP A 78 15.61 -14.35 2.20
N ASN A 79 14.77 -13.48 1.63
CA ASN A 79 13.39 -13.32 2.03
C ASN A 79 12.48 -12.96 0.84
N THR A 80 11.57 -13.86 0.50
CA THR A 80 10.67 -13.74 -0.67
C THR A 80 9.46 -12.82 -0.44
N ARG A 81 9.54 -11.92 0.55
CA ARG A 81 8.48 -10.98 0.94
C ARG A 81 8.72 -9.59 0.39
N LEU A 82 7.61 -8.90 0.08
CA LEU A 82 7.62 -7.52 -0.36
C LEU A 82 6.34 -6.83 0.12
N TRP A 83 6.48 -5.72 0.85
CA TRP A 83 5.36 -4.96 1.39
C TRP A 83 5.66 -3.46 1.34
N GLN A 84 4.62 -2.65 1.41
CA GLN A 84 4.68 -1.20 1.43
C GLN A 84 3.56 -0.68 2.34
N ALA A 85 3.80 0.47 2.96
CA ALA A 85 2.76 1.34 3.47
C ALA A 85 2.74 2.60 2.58
N ASN A 86 2.51 3.80 3.11
CA ASN A 86 2.27 4.98 2.27
C ASN A 86 3.52 5.88 2.09
N ASP A 87 4.65 5.46 2.63
CA ASP A 87 5.97 6.05 2.47
C ASP A 87 6.82 5.26 1.46
N SER A 88 7.81 5.93 0.91
CA SER A 88 8.76 5.34 -0.02
C SER A 88 9.74 4.44 0.73
N ILE A 89 9.97 3.26 0.19
CA ILE A 89 10.98 2.32 0.71
C ILE A 89 12.21 2.30 -0.20
N CYS A 90 12.16 3.01 -1.33
CA CYS A 90 13.27 3.22 -2.26
C CYS A 90 14.32 4.20 -1.70
N TYR A 91 14.98 3.82 -0.60
CA TYR A 91 16.14 4.48 -0.02
C TYR A 91 17.39 3.60 -0.24
N PRO A 92 18.49 4.09 -0.84
CA PRO A 92 19.68 3.29 -1.12
C PRO A 92 20.28 2.65 0.16
N GLY A 93 20.41 1.32 0.16
CA GLY A 93 20.87 0.52 1.29
C GLY A 93 19.76 0.04 2.23
N TYR A 94 18.51 0.47 2.05
CA TYR A 94 17.37 0.04 2.85
C TYR A 94 16.58 -1.06 2.12
N GLN A 95 16.23 -2.14 2.83
CA GLN A 95 15.43 -3.25 2.27
C GLN A 95 16.01 -3.82 0.96
N GLY A 96 17.35 -3.89 0.86
CA GLY A 96 18.06 -4.41 -0.32
C GLY A 96 18.01 -3.52 -1.57
N TYR A 97 17.46 -2.31 -1.48
CA TYR A 97 17.35 -1.38 -2.61
C TYR A 97 18.63 -0.56 -2.82
N SER A 98 18.98 -0.23 -4.07
CA SER A 98 20.23 0.47 -4.42
C SER A 98 20.09 1.56 -5.49
N GLY A 99 18.85 1.89 -5.89
CA GLY A 99 18.58 2.86 -6.96
C GLY A 99 18.52 4.32 -6.50
N TYR A 100 17.73 5.14 -7.18
CA TYR A 100 17.48 6.54 -6.81
C TYR A 100 16.80 6.67 -5.43
N ASN A 101 17.19 7.67 -4.64
CA ASN A 101 16.61 7.92 -3.32
C ASN A 101 15.28 8.68 -3.43
N MET A 102 14.17 7.94 -3.53
CA MET A 102 12.82 8.52 -3.60
C MET A 102 12.39 9.16 -2.28
N VAL A 103 12.96 8.75 -1.13
CA VAL A 103 12.65 9.35 0.18
C VAL A 103 13.07 10.82 0.23
N TYR A 104 14.12 11.21 -0.49
CA TYR A 104 14.54 12.61 -0.57
C TYR A 104 13.44 13.49 -1.17
N ASP A 105 12.71 12.97 -2.16
CA ASP A 105 11.57 13.66 -2.77
C ASP A 105 10.33 13.69 -1.88
N GLN A 106 10.30 12.91 -0.79
CA GLN A 106 9.21 12.89 0.18
C GLN A 106 9.47 13.79 1.38
N GLN A 107 10.72 14.17 1.63
CA GLN A 107 11.12 14.89 2.84
C GLN A 107 10.25 16.14 3.07
N LEU A 108 10.12 16.98 2.04
CA LEU A 108 9.33 18.22 2.14
C LEU A 108 7.82 17.94 2.20
N VAL A 109 7.34 16.89 1.52
CA VAL A 109 5.90 16.59 1.44
C VAL A 109 5.37 16.02 2.76
N TYR A 110 6.19 15.24 3.45
CA TYR A 110 5.85 14.63 4.74
C TYR A 110 6.51 15.32 5.93
N GLU A 111 7.12 16.50 5.73
CA GLU A 111 7.81 17.27 6.79
C GLU A 111 8.76 16.39 7.62
N LEU A 112 9.53 15.52 6.95
CA LEU A 112 10.51 14.67 7.62
C LEU A 112 11.70 15.53 8.06
N GLU A 113 12.02 15.49 9.35
CA GLU A 113 13.07 16.31 9.96
C GLU A 113 14.44 16.09 9.29
N ASP A 114 14.86 14.83 9.16
CA ASP A 114 16.17 14.48 8.62
C ASP A 114 16.14 13.14 7.88
N VAL A 115 16.55 13.14 6.61
CA VAL A 115 16.66 11.94 5.76
C VAL A 115 18.11 11.68 5.32
N SER A 116 19.10 12.24 6.01
CA SER A 116 20.52 12.12 5.63
C SER A 116 21.10 10.71 5.83
N SER A 117 20.41 9.85 6.59
CA SER A 117 20.73 8.44 6.76
C SER A 117 19.45 7.63 6.91
N ILE A 118 19.53 6.30 6.71
CA ILE A 118 18.39 5.39 6.94
C ILE A 118 17.88 5.51 8.38
N GLU A 119 18.78 5.57 9.35
CA GLU A 119 18.43 5.72 10.77
C GLU A 119 17.65 7.01 11.03
N LYS A 120 18.13 8.14 10.50
CA LYS A 120 17.48 9.45 10.64
C LYS A 120 16.13 9.50 9.92
N TYR A 121 16.05 8.91 8.74
CA TYR A 121 14.79 8.75 8.01
C TYR A 121 13.74 8.00 8.85
N LEU A 122 14.09 6.81 9.34
CA LEU A 122 13.18 5.99 10.16
C LEU A 122 12.82 6.67 11.48
N GLN A 123 13.72 7.47 12.04
CA GLN A 123 13.45 8.26 13.25
C GLN A 123 12.51 9.44 12.96
N SER A 124 12.68 10.13 11.83
CA SER A 124 11.84 11.25 11.40
C SER A 124 10.39 10.80 11.16
N GLN A 125 10.20 9.55 10.73
CA GLN A 125 8.86 8.96 10.60
C GLN A 125 8.15 8.77 11.94
N LYS A 126 8.88 8.68 13.05
CA LYS A 126 8.32 8.33 14.37
C LYS A 126 7.88 9.54 15.19
N ASP A 127 7.95 10.75 14.64
CA ASP A 127 7.51 11.95 15.35
C ASP A 127 6.00 11.89 15.64
N PRO A 128 5.58 11.76 16.92
CA PRO A 128 4.17 11.64 17.29
C PRO A 128 3.31 12.86 16.91
N TYR A 129 3.93 14.02 16.67
CA TYR A 129 3.25 15.26 16.31
C TYR A 129 3.33 15.59 14.82
N ASN A 130 3.96 14.75 14.02
CA ASN A 130 3.87 14.86 12.57
C ASN A 130 2.57 14.20 12.09
N PHE A 131 1.57 15.03 11.78
CA PHE A 131 0.24 14.58 11.37
C PHE A 131 0.15 14.23 9.87
N ILE A 132 1.19 14.52 9.10
CA ILE A 132 1.20 14.31 7.64
C ILE A 132 2.01 13.08 7.21
N VAL A 133 2.85 12.52 8.08
CA VAL A 133 3.55 11.24 7.82
C VAL A 133 2.54 10.11 7.70
N PRO A 134 2.68 9.21 6.70
CA PRO A 134 1.56 8.39 6.30
C PRO A 134 1.54 7.01 6.98
N ALA A 135 1.33 7.00 8.30
CA ALA A 135 1.15 5.81 9.13
C ALA A 135 2.28 4.75 9.00
N PRO A 136 3.51 5.09 9.41
CA PRO A 136 4.71 4.26 9.27
C PRO A 136 4.68 3.05 10.21
N CYS A 137 3.91 3.13 11.31
CA CYS A 137 3.66 2.01 12.21
C CYS A 137 3.10 0.77 11.50
N ARG A 138 2.35 0.94 10.39
CA ARG A 138 1.86 -0.20 9.58
C ARG A 138 2.98 -0.91 8.86
N PHE A 139 3.98 -0.19 8.36
CA PHE A 139 5.12 -0.81 7.68
C PHE A 139 5.87 -1.75 8.61
N GLU A 140 6.16 -1.30 9.83
CA GLU A 140 6.80 -2.11 10.87
C GLU A 140 5.92 -3.30 11.29
N ARG A 141 4.60 -3.08 11.42
CA ARG A 141 3.66 -4.15 11.77
C ARG A 141 3.55 -5.22 10.68
N TYR A 142 3.53 -4.81 9.41
CA TYR A 142 3.57 -5.75 8.29
C TYR A 142 4.85 -6.58 8.29
N ASP A 143 6.02 -5.96 8.53
CA ASP A 143 7.28 -6.70 8.59
C ASP A 143 7.22 -7.82 9.65
N TYR A 144 6.77 -7.49 10.86
CA TYR A 144 6.62 -8.46 11.94
C TYR A 144 5.69 -9.61 11.56
N LEU A 145 4.46 -9.30 11.12
CA LEU A 145 3.43 -10.30 10.82
C LEU A 145 3.83 -11.19 9.64
N LEU A 146 4.39 -10.60 8.60
CA LEU A 146 4.83 -11.37 7.45
C LEU A 146 6.04 -12.26 7.80
N ASN A 147 6.86 -11.86 8.78
CA ASN A 147 7.99 -12.66 9.25
C ASN A 147 7.52 -13.81 10.14
N GLU A 148 6.63 -13.52 11.08
CA GLU A 148 5.99 -14.49 11.97
C GLU A 148 5.33 -15.63 11.20
N HIS A 149 4.66 -15.30 10.09
CA HIS A 149 3.96 -16.28 9.26
C HIS A 149 4.74 -16.68 7.99
N TYR A 150 6.05 -16.40 7.90
CA TYR A 150 6.81 -16.64 6.68
C TYR A 150 6.73 -18.12 6.24
N GLY A 151 6.39 -18.34 4.97
CA GLY A 151 6.19 -19.68 4.41
C GLY A 151 4.87 -20.36 4.78
N ALA A 152 4.07 -19.77 5.68
CA ALA A 152 2.79 -20.32 6.14
C ALA A 152 1.56 -19.49 5.73
N ILE A 153 1.74 -18.32 5.11
CA ILE A 153 0.65 -17.41 4.75
C ILE A 153 -0.34 -18.09 3.77
N ASN A 154 -1.47 -18.52 4.33
CA ASN A 154 -2.65 -18.95 3.60
C ASN A 154 -3.72 -17.83 3.55
N ALA A 155 -4.90 -18.09 2.98
CA ALA A 155 -5.97 -17.08 2.87
C ALA A 155 -6.41 -16.57 4.25
N ASP A 156 -6.57 -17.46 5.22
CA ASP A 156 -7.05 -17.13 6.57
C ASP A 156 -6.02 -16.27 7.32
N ILE A 157 -4.73 -16.63 7.24
CA ILE A 157 -3.64 -15.85 7.83
C ILE A 157 -3.52 -14.49 7.13
N ALA A 158 -3.63 -14.43 5.81
CA ALA A 158 -3.61 -13.16 5.09
C ALA A 158 -4.78 -12.27 5.51
N ILE A 159 -5.99 -12.83 5.69
CA ILE A 159 -7.14 -12.11 6.22
C ILE A 159 -6.85 -11.62 7.65
N GLU A 160 -6.30 -12.46 8.52
CA GLU A 160 -5.90 -12.10 9.88
C GLU A 160 -4.97 -10.88 9.88
N ILE A 161 -3.89 -10.93 9.09
CA ILE A 161 -2.94 -9.82 8.89
C ILE A 161 -3.68 -8.56 8.43
N MET A 162 -4.55 -8.68 7.44
CA MET A 162 -5.30 -7.54 6.89
C MET A 162 -6.34 -6.99 7.87
N THR A 163 -6.74 -7.73 8.90
CA THR A 163 -7.64 -7.29 9.96
C THR A 163 -6.91 -6.79 11.23
N ASP A 164 -5.57 -6.81 11.23
CA ASP A 164 -4.77 -6.53 12.43
C ASP A 164 -5.00 -5.12 12.97
N ARG A 165 -5.15 -5.06 14.29
CA ARG A 165 -5.44 -3.84 15.07
C ARG A 165 -4.35 -3.56 16.10
N TYR A 166 -3.18 -4.18 15.97
CA TYR A 166 -2.08 -3.94 16.90
C TYR A 166 -1.25 -2.74 16.44
N ASP A 167 -1.08 -1.78 17.33
CA ASP A 167 -0.21 -0.62 17.11
C ASP A 167 1.16 -0.87 17.75
N PRO A 168 2.26 -0.99 16.96
CA PRO A 168 3.59 -1.27 17.50
C PRO A 168 4.17 -0.13 18.34
N TYR A 169 3.71 1.11 18.16
CA TYR A 169 4.24 2.27 18.89
C TYR A 169 3.59 2.39 20.27
N THR A 170 2.29 2.12 20.38
CA THR A 170 1.60 2.10 21.69
C THR A 170 1.58 0.73 22.36
N LYS A 171 1.98 -0.33 21.63
CA LYS A 171 2.00 -1.73 22.06
C LYS A 171 0.63 -2.26 22.50
N LYS A 172 -0.45 -1.77 21.88
CA LYS A 172 -1.83 -2.09 22.26
C LYS A 172 -2.62 -2.61 21.06
N ILE A 173 -3.51 -3.56 21.33
CA ILE A 173 -4.58 -3.94 20.40
C ILE A 173 -5.70 -2.89 20.52
N ARG A 174 -6.02 -2.25 19.40
CA ARG A 174 -7.04 -1.20 19.30
C ARG A 174 -8.44 -1.83 19.29
N PRO A 175 -9.43 -1.32 20.04
CA PRO A 175 -10.82 -1.79 19.96
C PRO A 175 -11.41 -1.61 18.55
N LYS A 176 -12.35 -2.48 18.15
CA LYS A 176 -12.93 -2.53 16.79
C LYS A 176 -13.52 -1.18 16.36
N ILE A 177 -14.17 -0.50 17.29
CA ILE A 177 -14.86 0.77 17.07
C ILE A 177 -13.99 2.02 17.35
N ALA A 178 -12.75 1.84 17.80
CA ALA A 178 -11.92 2.96 18.23
C ALA A 178 -11.36 3.73 17.02
N THR A 179 -11.49 5.06 17.07
CA THR A 179 -11.01 5.95 16.01
C THR A 179 -9.55 6.35 16.22
N SER A 180 -8.77 6.37 15.16
CA SER A 180 -7.40 6.86 15.07
C SER A 180 -7.45 8.35 14.78
N TYR A 181 -6.84 9.17 15.64
CA TYR A 181 -6.88 10.63 15.51
C TYR A 181 -5.62 11.21 14.86
N THR A 182 -4.59 10.38 14.69
CA THR A 182 -3.33 10.76 14.07
C THR A 182 -2.98 9.74 13.00
N ASN A 183 -2.30 10.18 11.94
CA ASN A 183 -1.79 9.25 10.94
C ASN A 183 -0.59 8.48 11.48
N ASN A 184 0.21 9.01 12.40
CA ASN A 184 1.41 8.32 12.85
C ASN A 184 1.15 7.27 13.94
N ILE A 185 0.52 7.68 15.04
CA ILE A 185 0.16 6.80 16.16
C ILE A 185 -1.28 6.33 15.97
N LEU A 186 -1.59 5.10 16.37
CA LEU A 186 -2.95 4.54 16.37
C LEU A 186 -3.51 4.17 14.98
N ALA A 187 -2.82 4.48 13.89
CA ALA A 187 -3.23 4.13 12.53
C ALA A 187 -2.84 2.68 12.17
N THR A 188 -3.49 1.70 12.81
CA THR A 188 -3.23 0.26 12.58
C THR A 188 -3.60 -0.19 11.17
N ILE A 189 -3.23 -1.42 10.78
CA ILE A 189 -3.57 -1.99 9.46
C ILE A 189 -5.09 -1.91 9.19
N SER A 190 -5.91 -2.22 10.20
CA SER A 190 -7.35 -1.93 10.21
C SER A 190 -7.65 -0.64 10.96
N ALA A 191 -7.49 0.50 10.28
CA ALA A 191 -7.75 1.83 10.86
C ALA A 191 -9.18 2.31 10.57
N LYS A 192 -9.73 3.06 11.53
CA LYS A 192 -10.95 3.84 11.39
C LYS A 192 -10.66 5.25 11.89
N TYR A 193 -10.99 6.28 11.15
CA TYR A 193 -10.84 7.68 11.58
C TYR A 193 -12.19 8.25 12.01
N PRO A 194 -12.20 9.35 12.80
CA PRO A 194 -13.44 10.05 13.14
C PRO A 194 -14.24 10.43 11.89
N GLN A 195 -15.56 10.45 12.04
CA GLN A 195 -16.43 10.98 11.00
C GLN A 195 -16.62 12.48 11.22
N GLU A 196 -16.51 13.24 10.12
CA GLU A 196 -16.87 14.64 10.07
C GLU A 196 -18.33 14.78 9.65
N VAL A 197 -19.04 15.74 10.26
CA VAL A 197 -20.43 16.06 9.97
C VAL A 197 -20.48 17.33 9.14
N PHE A 198 -21.09 17.26 7.96
CA PHE A 198 -21.27 18.37 7.04
C PHE A 198 -22.72 18.80 7.04
N THR A 199 -23.02 19.97 7.63
CA THR A 199 -24.40 20.43 7.89
C THR A 199 -25.01 21.25 6.74
N ASN A 200 -24.20 21.75 5.81
CA ASN A 200 -24.63 22.63 4.71
C ASN A 200 -24.48 21.97 3.33
N GLY A 201 -24.66 20.65 3.25
CA GLY A 201 -24.61 19.93 1.98
C GLY A 201 -25.81 20.29 1.07
N PRO A 202 -25.66 20.19 -0.26
CA PRO A 202 -26.74 20.43 -1.22
C PRO A 202 -27.95 19.49 -1.01
N ASN A 203 -27.76 18.38 -0.32
CA ASN A 203 -28.80 17.38 0.01
C ASN A 203 -29.07 17.27 1.52
N GLY A 204 -28.69 18.28 2.32
CA GLY A 204 -28.79 18.27 3.78
C GLY A 204 -27.54 17.74 4.48
N GLU A 205 -27.69 17.37 5.75
CA GLU A 205 -26.60 16.88 6.59
C GLU A 205 -26.09 15.51 6.12
N PHE A 206 -24.77 15.35 5.98
CA PHE A 206 -24.15 14.05 5.76
C PHE A 206 -22.87 13.88 6.58
N LYS A 207 -22.44 12.63 6.75
CA LYS A 207 -21.20 12.28 7.46
C LYS A 207 -20.19 11.70 6.47
N ALA A 208 -18.96 12.17 6.52
CA ALA A 208 -17.83 11.56 5.80
C ALA A 208 -16.81 11.05 6.81
N GLY A 209 -16.12 9.96 6.49
CA GLY A 209 -15.04 9.44 7.33
C GLY A 209 -14.03 8.69 6.49
N VAL A 210 -12.89 8.41 7.12
CA VAL A 210 -11.80 7.64 6.50
C VAL A 210 -11.67 6.30 7.22
N ALA A 211 -11.56 5.22 6.45
CA ALA A 211 -11.28 3.88 6.92
C ALA A 211 -10.80 3.03 5.74
N ASN A 212 -10.41 1.79 5.96
CA ASN A 212 -10.24 0.83 4.88
C ASN A 212 -11.60 0.64 4.18
N LEU A 213 -11.73 1.12 2.94
CA LEU A 213 -12.98 1.06 2.17
C LEU A 213 -13.23 -0.30 1.52
N TRP A 214 -12.16 -1.09 1.35
CA TRP A 214 -12.19 -2.46 0.87
C TRP A 214 -10.89 -3.16 1.30
N SER A 215 -10.86 -4.49 1.21
CA SER A 215 -9.66 -5.28 1.43
C SER A 215 -9.69 -6.55 0.61
N LEU A 216 -8.57 -6.87 -0.02
CA LEU A 216 -8.43 -7.96 -0.97
C LEU A 216 -7.25 -8.86 -0.59
N VAL A 217 -7.51 -10.16 -0.52
CA VAL A 217 -6.50 -11.21 -0.48
C VAL A 217 -6.63 -12.02 -1.75
N SER A 218 -5.52 -12.34 -2.44
CA SER A 218 -5.59 -13.06 -3.72
C SER A 218 -4.45 -14.07 -3.88
N TYR A 219 -4.77 -15.18 -4.56
CA TYR A 219 -3.81 -16.09 -5.16
C TYR A 219 -3.89 -15.95 -6.69
N PRO A 220 -3.05 -15.11 -7.33
CA PRO A 220 -3.23 -14.83 -8.74
C PRO A 220 -3.07 -16.07 -9.62
N ALA A 221 -2.25 -17.06 -9.20
CA ALA A 221 -2.05 -18.31 -9.93
C ALA A 221 -3.34 -19.13 -10.12
N SER A 222 -4.21 -19.18 -9.12
CA SER A 222 -5.48 -19.92 -9.19
C SER A 222 -6.66 -19.04 -9.59
N GLY A 223 -6.46 -17.72 -9.63
CA GLY A 223 -7.53 -16.74 -9.79
C GLY A 223 -8.41 -16.57 -8.54
N ASP A 224 -8.13 -17.27 -7.45
CA ASP A 224 -8.90 -17.13 -6.20
C ASP A 224 -8.62 -15.78 -5.54
N PHE A 225 -9.67 -15.12 -5.07
CA PHE A 225 -9.56 -13.93 -4.25
C PHE A 225 -10.69 -13.82 -3.23
N TRP A 226 -10.41 -13.11 -2.14
CA TRP A 226 -11.34 -12.81 -1.06
C TRP A 226 -11.46 -11.31 -0.93
N LEU A 227 -12.68 -10.80 -0.97
CA LEU A 227 -12.98 -9.36 -0.93
C LEU A 227 -13.90 -9.05 0.24
N ALA A 228 -13.50 -8.08 1.06
CA ALA A 228 -14.36 -7.44 2.04
C ALA A 228 -14.61 -5.98 1.63
N ILE A 229 -15.88 -5.57 1.55
CA ILE A 229 -16.29 -4.22 1.07
C ILE A 229 -17.57 -3.69 1.76
N GLU A 230 -18.24 -4.50 2.58
CA GLU A 230 -19.59 -4.21 3.08
C GLU A 230 -19.61 -3.40 4.38
N ASP A 231 -18.52 -3.46 5.17
CA ASP A 231 -18.41 -2.81 6.47
C ASP A 231 -17.57 -1.52 6.43
N PHE A 232 -17.56 -0.78 7.55
CA PHE A 232 -16.74 0.44 7.71
C PHE A 232 -16.02 0.45 9.07
N PRO A 233 -14.75 -0.02 9.15
CA PRO A 233 -13.85 -0.40 8.04
C PRO A 233 -14.21 -1.74 7.38
N ALA A 234 -14.03 -1.84 6.07
CA ALA A 234 -14.41 -3.01 5.28
C ALA A 234 -13.64 -4.26 5.66
N ASN A 235 -12.35 -4.13 5.96
CA ASN A 235 -11.51 -5.26 6.40
C ASN A 235 -11.89 -5.84 7.77
N GLN A 236 -12.89 -5.29 8.46
CA GLN A 236 -13.44 -5.85 9.69
C GLN A 236 -14.76 -6.61 9.48
N GLY A 237 -15.22 -6.67 8.24
CA GLY A 237 -16.40 -7.41 7.82
C GLY A 237 -16.08 -8.77 7.21
N ASN A 238 -17.07 -9.32 6.53
CA ASN A 238 -16.95 -10.63 5.90
C ASN A 238 -16.10 -10.55 4.62
N TYR A 239 -15.21 -11.52 4.47
CA TYR A 239 -14.46 -11.75 3.24
C TYR A 239 -15.19 -12.78 2.39
N HIS A 240 -15.72 -12.34 1.25
CA HIS A 240 -16.40 -13.20 0.29
C HIS A 240 -15.40 -13.78 -0.69
N LYS A 241 -15.41 -15.10 -0.88
CA LYS A 241 -14.52 -15.79 -1.84
C LYS A 241 -15.09 -15.71 -3.25
N PHE A 242 -14.21 -15.42 -4.20
CA PHE A 242 -14.47 -15.41 -5.63
C PHE A 242 -13.34 -16.13 -6.38
N ASN A 243 -13.58 -16.43 -7.66
CA ASN A 243 -12.56 -16.91 -8.58
C ASN A 243 -12.65 -16.12 -9.89
N LEU A 244 -11.58 -15.43 -10.25
CA LEU A 244 -11.52 -14.53 -11.41
C LEU A 244 -11.76 -15.28 -12.73
N PHE A 245 -11.16 -16.45 -12.92
CA PHE A 245 -11.30 -17.22 -14.15
C PHE A 245 -12.75 -17.70 -14.35
N SER A 246 -13.38 -18.17 -13.27
CA SER A 246 -14.81 -18.48 -13.25
C SER A 246 -15.68 -17.27 -13.59
N LEU A 247 -15.40 -16.10 -13.00
CA LEU A 247 -16.16 -14.86 -13.26
C LEU A 247 -16.04 -14.39 -14.72
N LEU A 248 -14.86 -14.53 -15.31
CA LEU A 248 -14.60 -14.16 -16.71
C LEU A 248 -15.06 -15.23 -17.70
N LYS A 249 -15.56 -16.38 -17.21
CA LYS A 249 -15.89 -17.57 -18.03
C LYS A 249 -14.71 -18.06 -18.87
N ILE A 250 -13.49 -17.81 -18.40
CA ILE A 250 -12.27 -18.33 -19.01
C ILE A 250 -12.13 -19.76 -18.48
N LYS A 251 -12.12 -20.75 -19.39
CA LYS A 251 -11.80 -22.13 -19.00
C LYS A 251 -10.35 -22.16 -18.53
N SER A 252 -10.13 -22.69 -17.33
CA SER A 252 -8.80 -23.06 -16.86
C SER A 252 -8.34 -24.26 -17.70
N ASP A 253 -7.30 -24.06 -18.52
CA ASP A 253 -6.62 -25.15 -19.23
C ASP A 253 -5.65 -25.89 -18.30
#